data_AF-A0A537SR65-F1
#
_entry.id   AF-A0A537SR65-F1
#
_cell.length_a   1.000
_cell.length_b   1.000
_cell.length_c   1.000
_cell.angle_alpha   90.00
_cell.angle_beta   90.00
_cell.angle_gamma   90.00
#
_symmetry.space_group_name_H-M   'P 1'
#
loop_
_entity.id
_entity.type
_entity.pdbx_description
1 polymer ?
#
loop_
_entity_poly.entity_id
_entity_poly.type
_entity_poly.pdbx_seq_one_letter_code
_entity_poly.pdbx_strand_id
1 'polypeptide(L)'
;MRELFTRKSIGAEFMAAAALVVLSAGPAAMAQTGGGSPGSPGAANQSQPTREAPIGHRQPRADQVPSEKNLSNPNDPLNKENAALDRKIKSICRGC
;
A
#
# COMPACT_ATOMS: atom_id res chain seq x y z
N MET A 1 35.55 6.76 -38.61
CA MET A 1 34.11 6.56 -38.28
C MET A 1 33.86 5.80 -36.97
N ARG A 2 34.81 5.71 -36.02
CA ARG A 2 34.60 4.99 -34.74
C ARG A 2 34.35 5.91 -33.53
N GLU A 3 34.71 7.20 -33.61
CA GLU A 3 34.60 8.16 -32.49
C GLU A 3 33.20 8.81 -32.32
N LEU A 4 32.31 8.67 -33.30
CA LEU A 4 30.98 9.32 -33.28
C LEU A 4 29.88 8.45 -32.67
N PHE A 5 30.11 7.13 -32.54
CA PHE A 5 29.12 6.20 -32.00
C PHE A 5 29.09 6.17 -30.47
N THR A 6 30.24 6.40 -29.82
CA THR A 6 30.35 6.38 -28.36
C THR A 6 29.68 7.61 -27.72
N ARG A 7 29.70 8.78 -28.39
CA ARG A 7 29.09 10.02 -27.88
C ARG A 7 27.56 9.97 -27.78
N LYS A 8 26.89 9.18 -28.62
CA LYS A 8 25.42 9.09 -28.64
C LYS A 8 24.87 8.15 -27.55
N SER A 9 25.65 7.16 -27.12
CA SER A 9 25.28 6.22 -26.05
C SER A 9 25.45 6.83 -24.66
N ILE A 10 26.53 7.61 -24.46
CA ILE A 10 26.88 8.20 -23.16
C ILE A 10 25.77 9.13 -22.64
N GLY A 11 25.15 9.94 -23.50
CA GLY A 11 24.07 10.85 -23.08
C GLY A 11 22.80 10.14 -22.59
N ALA A 12 22.45 9.01 -23.20
CA ALA A 12 21.29 8.22 -22.80
C ALA A 12 21.54 7.47 -21.48
N GLU A 13 22.75 6.94 -21.28
CA GLU A 13 23.15 6.28 -20.04
C GLU A 13 23.22 7.25 -18.86
N PHE A 14 23.74 8.47 -19.06
CA PHE A 14 23.75 9.49 -18.01
C PHE A 14 22.34 9.92 -17.58
N MET A 15 21.41 10.04 -18.54
CA MET A 15 20.02 10.38 -18.21
C MET A 15 19.31 9.23 -17.47
N ALA A 16 19.58 7.98 -17.85
CA ALA A 16 19.05 6.81 -17.14
C ALA A 16 19.60 6.72 -15.70
N ALA A 17 20.90 6.98 -15.52
CA ALA A 17 21.52 7.00 -14.19
C ALA A 17 20.97 8.14 -13.31
N ALA A 18 20.79 9.34 -13.88
CA ALA A 18 20.24 10.49 -13.15
C ALA A 18 18.78 10.25 -12.72
N ALA A 19 17.96 9.63 -13.58
CA ALA A 19 16.58 9.29 -13.26
C ALA A 19 16.50 8.26 -12.11
N LEU A 20 17.41 7.27 -12.08
CA LEU A 20 17.45 6.27 -11.01
C LEU A 20 17.81 6.89 -9.65
N VAL A 21 18.76 7.83 -9.62
CA VAL A 21 19.16 8.54 -8.40
C VAL A 21 17.99 9.33 -7.81
N VAL A 22 17.24 10.07 -8.64
CA VAL A 22 16.07 10.84 -8.19
C VAL A 22 14.98 9.94 -7.60
N LEU A 23 14.75 8.75 -8.17
CA LEU A 23 13.72 7.82 -7.67
C LEU A 23 14.12 7.18 -6.32
N SER A 24 15.41 7.00 -6.06
CA SER A 24 15.90 6.41 -4.81
C SER A 24 15.92 7.37 -3.62
N ALA A 25 15.78 8.68 -3.86
CA ALA A 25 15.81 9.72 -2.83
C ALA A 25 14.42 10.01 -2.20
N GLY A 26 13.60 8.96 -2.01
CA GLY A 26 12.32 9.09 -1.31
C GLY A 26 12.48 9.46 0.17
N PRO A 27 11.53 10.19 0.78
CA PRO A 27 11.60 10.58 2.18
C PRO A 27 11.60 9.37 3.11
N ALA A 28 12.55 9.31 4.04
CA ALA A 28 12.58 8.31 5.10
C ALA A 28 11.42 8.57 6.08
N ALA A 29 10.49 7.62 6.23
CA ALA A 29 9.47 7.67 7.26
C ALA A 29 10.04 7.13 8.59
N MET A 30 10.42 8.02 9.50
CA MET A 30 10.76 7.69 10.88
C MET A 30 9.49 7.41 11.70
N ALA A 31 9.29 6.15 12.06
CA ALA A 31 8.31 5.79 13.08
C ALA A 31 8.82 6.26 14.45
N GLN A 32 8.02 7.06 15.18
CA GLN A 32 8.30 7.36 16.58
C GLN A 32 8.09 6.09 17.41
N THR A 33 9.14 5.30 17.61
CA THR A 33 9.15 4.28 18.66
C THR A 33 9.29 5.02 19.99
N GLY A 34 8.18 5.16 20.71
CA GLY A 34 8.19 5.66 22.09
C GLY A 34 9.07 4.77 22.96
N GLY A 35 10.31 5.20 23.19
CA GLY A 35 11.26 4.52 24.06
C GLY A 35 10.90 4.76 25.52
N GLY A 36 10.17 3.83 26.13
CA GLY A 36 10.02 3.69 27.57
C GLY A 36 10.74 2.42 28.03
N SER A 37 11.77 2.59 28.86
CA SER A 37 12.68 1.58 29.43
C SER A 37 11.99 0.33 30.04
N PRO A 38 12.65 -0.86 30.08
CA PRO A 38 12.11 -2.05 30.70
C PRO A 38 12.29 -1.98 32.23
N GLY A 39 11.20 -1.86 32.99
CA GLY A 39 11.29 -1.76 34.45
C GLY A 39 9.99 -2.08 35.20
N SER A 40 9.93 -3.31 35.70
CA SER A 40 9.24 -3.85 36.89
C SER A 40 7.71 -3.71 37.08
N PRO A 41 7.00 -4.78 37.52
CA PRO A 41 5.58 -4.74 37.86
C PRO A 41 5.41 -4.21 39.29
N GLY A 42 4.71 -3.09 39.47
CA GLY A 42 4.54 -2.55 40.81
C GLY A 42 3.48 -1.46 40.91
N ALA A 43 2.59 -1.67 41.89
CA ALA A 43 1.63 -0.75 42.46
C ALA A 43 0.36 -0.46 41.64
N ALA A 44 -0.68 -1.21 41.99
CA ALA A 44 -2.07 -0.81 41.86
C ALA A 44 -2.27 0.60 42.42
N ASN A 45 -2.59 1.56 41.54
CA ASN A 45 -3.24 2.79 41.95
C ASN A 45 -4.48 2.98 41.09
N GLN A 46 -5.62 2.75 41.73
CA GLN A 46 -6.96 2.85 41.18
C GLN A 46 -7.29 4.30 40.88
N SER A 47 -6.97 4.77 39.68
CA SER A 47 -7.52 5.98 39.05
C SER A 47 -7.12 5.99 37.56
N GLN A 48 -7.35 4.88 36.86
CA GLN A 48 -7.25 4.89 35.41
C GLN A 48 -8.54 5.53 34.87
N PRO A 49 -8.49 6.60 34.05
CA PRO A 49 -9.61 6.84 33.15
C PRO A 49 -9.83 5.53 32.41
N THR A 50 -11.06 5.04 32.43
CA THR A 50 -11.46 3.82 31.75
C THR A 50 -10.85 3.86 30.36
N ARG A 51 -9.80 3.06 30.13
CA ARG A 51 -9.23 2.88 28.80
C ARG A 51 -10.32 2.17 28.03
N GLU A 52 -11.19 2.94 27.39
CA GLU A 52 -12.19 2.45 26.46
C GLU A 52 -11.41 1.64 25.45
N ALA A 53 -11.56 0.32 25.51
CA ALA A 53 -11.01 -0.56 24.51
C ALA A 53 -11.45 -0.01 23.15
N PRO A 54 -10.54 0.15 22.17
CA PRO A 54 -10.86 0.76 20.88
C PRO A 54 -12.18 0.21 20.36
N ILE A 55 -13.20 1.07 20.35
CA ILE A 55 -14.54 0.70 19.93
C ILE A 55 -14.41 0.30 18.46
N GLY A 56 -14.79 -0.94 18.14
CA GLY A 56 -14.72 -1.46 16.79
C GLY A 56 -15.29 -0.44 15.81
N HIS A 57 -14.56 -0.16 14.73
CA HIS A 57 -15.05 0.74 13.69
C HIS A 57 -16.44 0.29 13.28
N ARG A 58 -17.44 1.13 13.58
CA ARG A 58 -18.83 0.86 13.27
C ARG A 58 -18.91 0.47 11.79
N GLN A 59 -19.43 -0.71 11.51
CA GLN A 59 -19.64 -1.14 10.13
C GLN A 59 -20.47 -0.08 9.41
N PRO A 60 -20.05 0.37 8.21
CA PRO A 60 -20.79 1.34 7.43
C PRO A 60 -22.24 0.90 7.27
N ARG A 61 -23.18 1.83 7.48
CA ARG A 61 -24.58 1.59 7.12
C ARG A 61 -24.73 1.59 5.61
N ALA A 62 -25.84 1.05 5.09
CA ALA A 62 -26.06 0.92 3.65
C ALA A 62 -25.98 2.25 2.88
N ASP A 63 -26.31 3.37 3.52
CA ASP A 63 -26.17 4.74 2.98
C ASP A 63 -24.73 5.24 2.93
N GLN A 64 -23.82 4.62 3.69
CA GLN A 64 -22.40 4.93 3.77
C GLN A 64 -21.55 4.07 2.83
N VAL A 65 -22.17 3.11 2.14
CA VAL A 65 -21.53 2.30 1.10
C VAL A 65 -21.88 2.90 -0.27
N PRO A 66 -20.90 3.07 -1.18
CA PRO A 66 -21.17 3.56 -2.53
C PRO A 66 -22.25 2.74 -3.23
N SER A 67 -23.11 3.41 -4.00
CA SER A 67 -24.21 2.75 -4.71
C SER A 67 -23.70 1.69 -5.69
N GLU A 68 -24.31 0.51 -5.64
CA GLU A 68 -23.84 -0.65 -6.39
C GLU A 68 -23.99 -0.55 -7.93
N LYS A 69 -24.63 0.52 -8.41
CA LYS A 69 -25.01 0.75 -9.80
C LYS A 69 -23.85 0.70 -10.81
N ASN A 70 -22.60 0.88 -10.37
CA ASN A 70 -21.43 0.81 -11.26
C ASN A 70 -20.61 -0.49 -11.11
N LEU A 71 -20.96 -1.42 -10.20
CA LEU A 71 -20.19 -2.66 -10.03
C LEU A 71 -20.23 -3.58 -11.25
N SER A 72 -21.21 -3.43 -12.14
CA SER A 72 -21.35 -4.29 -13.32
C SER A 72 -20.91 -3.63 -14.62
N ASN A 73 -20.25 -2.47 -14.59
CA ASN A 73 -19.79 -1.81 -15.81
C ASN A 73 -18.57 -2.56 -16.40
N PRO A 74 -18.69 -3.23 -17.56
CA PRO A 74 -17.60 -4.04 -18.12
C PRO A 74 -16.41 -3.21 -18.63
N ASN A 75 -16.57 -1.90 -18.76
CA ASN A 75 -15.52 -0.98 -19.21
C ASN A 75 -14.73 -0.36 -18.06
N ASP A 76 -15.15 -0.56 -16.81
CA ASP A 76 -14.40 -0.14 -15.64
C ASP A 76 -13.09 -0.95 -15.54
N PRO A 77 -11.92 -0.30 -15.38
CA PRO A 77 -10.65 -1.00 -15.20
C PRO A 77 -10.67 -1.99 -14.02
N LEU A 78 -11.34 -1.65 -12.93
CA LEU A 78 -11.42 -2.49 -11.73
C LEU A 78 -12.20 -3.78 -12.03
N ASN A 79 -13.29 -3.69 -12.79
CA ASN A 79 -14.09 -4.86 -13.17
C ASN A 79 -13.34 -5.79 -14.13
N LYS A 80 -12.48 -5.26 -15.00
CA LYS A 80 -11.63 -6.08 -15.88
C LYS A 80 -10.58 -6.86 -15.10
N GLU A 81 -9.97 -6.23 -14.11
CA GLU A 81 -9.01 -6.87 -13.22
C GLU A 81 -9.69 -7.94 -12.37
N ASN A 82 -10.85 -7.63 -11.78
CA ASN A 82 -11.62 -8.58 -10.99
C ASN A 82 -12.02 -9.81 -11.82
N ALA A 83 -12.51 -9.61 -13.05
CA ALA A 83 -12.81 -10.72 -13.96
C ALA A 83 -11.56 -11.56 -14.33
N ALA A 84 -10.37 -10.96 -14.37
CA ALA A 84 -9.13 -11.69 -14.57
C ALA A 84 -8.73 -12.50 -13.33
N LEU A 85 -8.95 -11.97 -12.14
CA LEU A 85 -8.74 -12.68 -10.88
C LEU A 85 -9.69 -13.86 -10.74
N ASP A 86 -10.97 -13.70 -11.06
CA ASP A 86 -11.95 -14.79 -11.03
C ASP A 86 -11.57 -15.95 -11.95
N ARG A 87 -11.04 -15.65 -13.15
CA ARG A 87 -10.52 -16.68 -14.06
C ARG A 87 -9.34 -17.45 -13.44
N LYS A 88 -8.45 -16.76 -12.73
CA LYS A 88 -7.33 -17.39 -12.02
C LYS A 88 -7.84 -18.24 -10.84
N ILE A 89 -8.75 -17.71 -10.03
CA ILE A 89 -9.31 -18.42 -8.87
C ILE A 89 -10.04 -19.69 -9.35
N LYS A 90 -10.85 -19.61 -10.40
CA LYS A 90 -11.54 -20.77 -10.99
C LYS A 90 -10.58 -21.80 -11.59
N SER A 91 -9.40 -21.38 -12.04
CA SER A 91 -8.36 -22.30 -12.50
C SER A 91 -7.68 -23.07 -11.37
N ILE A 92 -7.63 -22.49 -10.16
CA ILE A 92 -7.06 -23.10 -8.96
C ILE A 92 -8.09 -24.02 -8.28
N CYS A 93 -9.34 -23.56 -8.16
CA CYS A 93 -10.41 -24.27 -7.46
C CYS A 93 -11.33 -25.04 -8.43
N ARG A 94 -10.79 -26.00 -9.19
CA ARG A 94 -11.51 -26.78 -10.22
C ARG A 94 -12.52 -27.83 -9.70
N GLY A 95 -13.14 -27.64 -8.54
CA GLY A 95 -14.01 -28.69 -7.99
C GLY A 95 -14.77 -28.33 -6.72
N CYS A 96 -14.99 -27.04 -6.47
CA CYS A 96 -15.93 -26.58 -5.45
C CYS A 96 -17.24 -26.13 -6.12
#